data_AF-A0A933W2K4-F1
#
_entry.id   AF-A0A933W2K4-F1
#
_cell.length_a   1.000
_cell.length_b   1.000
_cell.length_c   1.000
_cell.angle_alpha   90.00
_cell.angle_beta   90.00
_cell.angle_gamma   90.00
#
_symmetry.space_group_name_H-M   'P 1'
#
loop_
_entity.id
_entity.type
_entity.pdbx_description
1 polymer ?
#
loop_
_entity_poly.entity_id
_entity_poly.type
_entity_poly.pdbx_seq_one_letter_code
_entity_poly.pdbx_strand_id
1 'polypeptide(L)'
;MTTVFIAGSISISRLDAKVKQRIATIAASDLDVVVGDADGADTSIQSCLAEHGAQRVTVYCSGDQPRNNLGGWVVRSVHPTAAPGSRAFFTAKDLEMARVSDVGLMIWDSKSTGTLSNVIELLDRGKKSVVFVNKMKDFVTVGDVAGLELLLTKMSNQARAKAEDKVGLDARLQDLSQKQLSLAI
;
A
#
# COMPACT_ATOMS: atom_id res chain seq x y z
N MET A 1 19.78 1.70 1.34
CA MET A 1 19.03 0.93 2.35
C MET A 1 17.68 0.60 1.74
N THR A 2 17.16 -0.61 1.92
CA THR A 2 15.88 -1.00 1.33
C THR A 2 14.73 -0.42 2.15
N THR A 3 13.79 0.25 1.48
CA THR A 3 12.60 0.86 2.09
C THR A 3 11.34 0.07 1.76
N VAL A 4 10.60 -0.36 2.78
CA VAL A 4 9.35 -1.10 2.66
C VAL A 4 8.15 -0.16 2.87
N PHE A 5 7.28 -0.06 1.86
CA PHE A 5 5.99 0.59 2.00
C PHE A 5 4.96 -0.39 2.54
N ILE A 6 4.47 -0.16 3.76
CA ILE A 6 3.43 -0.99 4.37
C ILE A 6 2.13 -0.21 4.44
N ALA A 7 1.07 -0.73 3.82
CA ALA A 7 -0.26 -0.11 3.84
C ALA A 7 -1.37 -1.16 3.75
N GLY A 8 -2.61 -0.75 4.01
CA GLY A 8 -3.72 -1.67 3.84
C GLY A 8 -5.09 -1.03 3.70
N SER A 9 -6.11 -1.88 3.73
CA SER A 9 -7.50 -1.44 3.60
C SER A 9 -8.01 -0.84 4.91
N ILE A 10 -8.64 0.33 4.85
CA ILE A 10 -9.25 0.99 6.02
C ILE A 10 -10.27 0.10 6.76
N SER A 11 -10.88 -0.86 6.07
CA SER A 11 -11.81 -1.85 6.63
C SER A 11 -11.14 -2.90 7.53
N ILE A 12 -9.81 -3.00 7.53
CA ILE A 12 -9.05 -4.00 8.28
C ILE A 12 -8.47 -3.35 9.53
N SER A 13 -9.11 -3.58 10.68
CA SER A 13 -8.65 -3.11 12.00
C SER A 13 -7.94 -4.18 12.83
N ARG A 14 -7.79 -5.39 12.29
CA ARG A 14 -7.09 -6.51 12.94
C ARG A 14 -6.23 -7.23 11.91
N LEU A 15 -4.93 -7.23 12.17
CA LEU A 15 -3.96 -7.93 11.32
C LEU A 15 -3.99 -9.43 11.60
N ASP A 16 -3.91 -10.19 10.52
CA ASP A 16 -3.72 -11.63 10.58
C ASP A 16 -2.36 -12.01 11.17
N ALA A 17 -2.24 -13.17 11.82
CA ALA A 17 -1.00 -13.64 12.41
C ALA A 17 0.15 -13.72 11.38
N LYS A 18 -0.14 -14.14 10.14
CA LYS A 18 0.86 -14.17 9.06
C LYS A 18 1.39 -12.77 8.72
N VAL A 19 0.52 -11.77 8.76
CA VAL A 19 0.91 -10.37 8.51
C VAL A 19 1.75 -9.85 9.67
N LYS A 20 1.30 -10.07 10.91
CA LYS A 20 2.06 -9.68 12.11
C LYS A 20 3.46 -10.26 12.11
N GLN A 21 3.60 -11.55 11.79
CA GLN A 21 4.90 -12.20 11.69
C GLN A 21 5.81 -11.58 10.62
N ARG A 22 5.24 -11.19 9.47
CA ARG A 22 6.00 -10.52 8.41
C ARG A 22 6.44 -9.12 8.84
N ILE A 23 5.57 -8.36 9.50
CA ILE A 23 5.90 -7.05 10.08
C ILE A 23 6.98 -7.18 11.15
N ALA A 24 6.87 -8.17 12.05
CA ALA A 24 7.88 -8.46 13.06
C ALA A 24 9.27 -8.74 12.44
N THR A 25 9.29 -9.50 11.35
CA THR A 25 10.54 -9.79 10.62
C THR A 25 11.13 -8.52 10.01
N ILE A 26 10.29 -7.65 9.43
CA ILE A 26 10.72 -6.35 8.90
C ILE A 26 11.27 -5.45 10.02
N ALA A 27 10.57 -5.37 11.15
CA ALA A 27 10.96 -4.55 12.30
C ALA A 27 12.30 -4.98 12.92
N ALA A 28 12.60 -6.29 12.90
CA ALA A 28 13.87 -6.84 13.38
C ALA A 28 15.02 -6.76 12.36
N SER A 29 14.75 -6.35 11.12
CA SER A 29 15.74 -6.23 10.05
C SER A 29 16.24 -4.79 9.89
N ASP A 30 17.39 -4.58 9.25
CA ASP A 30 17.87 -3.23 8.88
C ASP A 30 17.16 -2.72 7.62
N LEU A 31 15.85 -2.50 7.74
CA LEU A 31 14.97 -1.99 6.69
C LEU A 31 14.34 -0.68 7.14
N ASP A 32 14.23 0.27 6.21
CA ASP A 32 13.41 1.46 6.41
C ASP A 32 11.94 1.11 6.15
N VAL A 33 11.02 1.68 6.92
CA VAL A 33 9.58 1.48 6.77
C VAL A 33 8.90 2.82 6.55
N VAL A 34 8.06 2.89 5.51
CA VAL A 34 7.13 4.00 5.32
C VAL A 34 5.69 3.50 5.46
N VAL A 35 4.90 4.22 6.25
CA VAL A 35 3.50 3.85 6.56
C VAL A 35 2.65 5.11 6.58
N GLY A 36 1.37 4.96 6.22
CA GLY A 36 0.42 6.06 6.30
C GLY A 36 -0.13 6.29 7.71
N ASP A 37 -0.88 7.37 7.85
CA ASP A 37 -1.58 7.77 9.07
C ASP A 37 -3.09 7.44 9.07
N ALA A 38 -3.62 6.71 8.07
CA ALA A 38 -5.06 6.47 8.00
C ALA A 38 -5.56 5.55 9.13
N ASP A 39 -6.87 5.52 9.34
CA ASP A 39 -7.46 4.55 10.25
C ASP A 39 -7.44 3.12 9.66
N GLY A 40 -7.75 2.13 10.50
CA GLY A 40 -7.86 0.74 10.09
C GLY A 40 -6.48 0.09 9.96
N ALA A 41 -6.11 -0.29 8.74
CA ALA A 41 -4.90 -1.10 8.53
C ALA A 41 -3.65 -0.34 8.94
N ASP A 42 -3.53 0.94 8.56
CA ASP A 42 -2.37 1.78 8.87
C ASP A 42 -2.16 1.89 10.39
N THR A 43 -3.21 2.21 11.16
CA THR A 43 -3.15 2.19 12.64
C THR A 43 -2.74 0.82 13.19
N SER A 44 -3.26 -0.28 12.62
CA SER A 44 -2.93 -1.64 13.07
C SER A 44 -1.48 -2.02 12.74
N ILE A 45 -0.97 -1.58 11.59
CA ILE A 45 0.42 -1.73 11.16
C ILE A 45 1.33 -0.95 12.11
N GLN A 46 1.00 0.32 12.40
CA GLN A 46 1.72 1.12 13.36
C GLN A 46 1.76 0.45 14.74
N SER A 47 0.64 -0.04 15.27
CA SER A 47 0.65 -0.78 16.55
C SER A 47 1.61 -1.97 16.51
N CYS A 48 1.55 -2.77 15.45
CA CYS A 48 2.40 -3.96 15.31
C CYS A 48 3.89 -3.60 15.18
N LEU A 49 4.23 -2.53 14.45
CA LEU A 49 5.61 -2.03 14.35
C LEU A 49 6.13 -1.55 15.70
N ALA A 50 5.32 -0.80 16.45
CA ALA A 50 5.67 -0.29 17.78
C ALA A 50 5.86 -1.44 18.79
N GLU A 51 4.96 -2.43 18.79
CA GLU A 51 5.05 -3.64 19.63
C GLU A 51 6.36 -4.41 19.41
N HIS A 52 6.90 -4.38 18.18
CA HIS A 52 8.16 -5.05 17.83
C HIS A 52 9.37 -4.10 17.86
N GLY A 53 9.22 -2.90 18.41
CA GLY A 53 10.32 -1.96 18.63
C GLY A 53 10.95 -1.42 17.34
N ALA A 54 10.21 -1.34 16.24
CA ALA A 54 10.70 -0.82 14.96
C ALA A 54 11.19 0.63 15.12
N GLN A 55 12.47 0.87 14.84
CA GLN A 55 13.10 2.20 15.01
C GLN A 55 13.08 3.04 13.73
N ARG A 56 13.14 2.40 12.57
CA ARG A 56 13.35 3.04 11.26
C ARG A 56 12.04 3.25 10.51
N VAL A 57 11.07 3.86 11.16
CA VAL A 57 9.73 4.10 10.58
C VAL A 57 9.56 5.58 10.29
N THR A 58 8.94 5.90 9.15
CA THR A 58 8.48 7.26 8.82
C THR A 58 6.98 7.21 8.54
N VAL A 59 6.20 8.01 9.26
CA VAL A 59 4.75 8.15 9.05
C VAL A 59 4.50 9.26 8.03
N TYR A 60 3.77 8.95 6.97
CA TYR A 60 3.35 9.93 5.97
C TYR A 60 1.91 10.36 6.20
N CYS A 61 1.68 11.66 6.11
CA CYS A 61 0.35 12.27 6.16
C CYS A 61 0.18 13.34 5.08
N SER A 62 -1.06 13.57 4.67
CA SER A 62 -1.41 14.71 3.82
C SER A 62 -1.85 15.86 4.71
N GLY A 63 -1.17 17.01 4.62
CA GLY A 63 -1.36 18.14 5.52
C GLY A 63 -0.38 18.15 6.70
N ASP A 64 -0.62 19.05 7.65
CA ASP A 64 0.38 19.45 8.64
C ASP A 64 0.62 18.40 9.73
N GLN A 65 -0.41 17.63 10.10
CA GLN A 65 -0.36 16.68 11.21
C GLN A 65 -0.92 15.32 10.81
N PRO A 66 -0.31 14.21 11.26
CA PRO A 66 -0.83 12.89 11.03
C PRO A 66 -2.04 12.65 11.94
N ARG A 67 -3.03 11.90 11.45
CA ARG A 67 -4.14 11.44 12.30
C ARG A 67 -3.65 10.49 13.39
N ASN A 68 -2.70 9.62 13.03
CA ASN A 68 -2.17 8.58 13.91
C ASN A 68 -0.65 8.47 13.76
N ASN A 69 0.06 8.44 14.88
CA ASN A 69 1.49 8.11 14.98
C ASN A 69 1.77 7.38 16.30
N LEU A 70 1.42 6.09 16.35
CA LEU A 70 1.41 5.31 17.60
C LEU A 70 2.81 5.04 18.17
N GLY A 71 3.83 5.02 17.31
CA GLY A 71 5.22 4.78 17.73
C GLY A 71 6.02 6.06 17.98
N GLY A 72 5.43 7.25 17.83
CA GLY A 72 6.15 8.52 17.99
C GLY A 72 7.27 8.72 16.98
N TRP A 73 7.15 8.15 15.78
CA TRP A 73 8.20 8.18 14.76
C TRP A 73 8.26 9.52 14.02
N VAL A 74 9.29 9.66 13.18
CA VAL A 74 9.43 10.79 12.26
C VAL A 74 8.20 10.89 11.36
N VAL A 75 7.69 12.11 11.21
CA VAL A 75 6.54 12.41 10.35
C VAL A 75 7.02 13.12 9.09
N ARG A 76 6.47 12.72 7.95
CA ARG A 76 6.65 13.40 6.67
C ARG A 76 5.32 13.89 6.12
N SER A 77 5.14 15.19 6.18
CA SER A 77 3.96 15.88 5.66
C SER A 77 4.08 16.11 4.16
N VAL A 78 3.03 15.77 3.42
CA VAL A 78 2.87 16.06 1.99
C VAL A 78 1.79 17.12 1.84
N HIS A 79 2.08 18.19 1.12
CA HIS A 79 1.17 19.32 0.90
C HIS A 79 0.71 19.37 -0.56
N PRO A 80 -0.29 18.56 -0.94
CA PRO A 80 -0.84 18.61 -2.29
C PRO A 80 -1.64 19.90 -2.51
N THR A 81 -1.68 20.37 -3.76
CA THR A 81 -2.53 21.48 -4.19
C THR A 81 -4.01 21.13 -4.26
N ALA A 82 -4.34 19.84 -4.19
CA ALA A 82 -5.70 19.35 -4.19
C ALA A 82 -6.47 19.83 -2.95
N ALA A 83 -7.78 20.05 -3.10
CA ALA A 83 -8.63 20.51 -2.00
C ALA A 83 -8.54 19.54 -0.79
N PRO A 84 -8.37 20.06 0.45
CA PRO A 84 -8.39 19.25 1.66
C PRO A 84 -9.63 18.35 1.73
N GLY A 85 -9.44 17.09 2.13
CA GLY A 85 -10.52 16.11 2.19
C GLY A 85 -10.85 15.44 0.86
N SER A 86 -10.33 15.92 -0.26
CA SER A 86 -10.49 15.24 -1.56
C SER A 86 -9.69 13.94 -1.62
N ARG A 87 -10.07 13.06 -2.54
CA ARG A 87 -9.30 11.84 -2.79
C ARG A 87 -7.86 12.16 -3.19
N ALA A 88 -7.68 13.10 -4.12
CA ALA A 88 -6.35 13.50 -4.58
C ALA A 88 -5.47 14.02 -3.44
N PHE A 89 -6.07 14.73 -2.48
CA PHE A 89 -5.39 15.16 -1.27
C PHE A 89 -4.87 13.96 -0.46
N PHE A 90 -5.70 12.95 -0.20
CA PHE A 90 -5.27 11.77 0.57
C PHE A 90 -4.34 10.83 -0.17
N THR A 91 -4.44 10.74 -1.50
CA THR A 91 -3.57 9.86 -2.30
C THR A 91 -2.18 10.44 -2.51
N ALA A 92 -1.99 11.76 -2.36
CA ALA A 92 -0.68 12.39 -2.57
C ALA A 92 0.44 11.81 -1.70
N LYS A 93 0.16 11.53 -0.42
CA LYS A 93 1.12 10.87 0.48
C LYS A 93 1.41 9.43 0.04
N ASP A 94 0.42 8.73 -0.50
CA ASP A 94 0.56 7.35 -0.96
C ASP A 94 1.47 7.27 -2.19
N LEU A 95 1.33 8.22 -3.12
CA LEU A 95 2.22 8.37 -4.27
C LEU A 95 3.66 8.63 -3.83
N GLU A 96 3.86 9.47 -2.81
CA GLU A 96 5.21 9.73 -2.28
C GLU A 96 5.79 8.49 -1.60
N MET A 97 5.00 7.76 -0.80
CA MET A 97 5.43 6.49 -0.20
C MET A 97 5.81 5.45 -1.27
N ALA A 98 5.01 5.32 -2.34
CA ALA A 98 5.32 4.45 -3.47
C ALA A 98 6.57 4.93 -4.25
N ARG A 99 6.82 6.24 -4.31
CA ARG A 99 8.01 6.81 -4.96
C ARG A 99 9.29 6.49 -4.19
N VAL A 100 9.30 6.58 -2.86
CA VAL A 100 10.51 6.40 -2.03
C VAL A 100 10.80 4.97 -1.61
N SER A 101 9.82 4.08 -1.69
CA SER A 101 9.99 2.66 -1.32
C SER A 101 10.65 1.83 -2.41
N ASP A 102 11.18 0.67 -2.07
CA ASP A 102 11.72 -0.31 -3.03
C ASP A 102 10.76 -1.49 -3.22
N VAL A 103 9.95 -1.77 -2.20
CA VAL A 103 9.00 -2.89 -2.17
C VAL A 103 7.76 -2.54 -1.34
N GLY A 104 6.62 -3.12 -1.69
CA GLY A 104 5.37 -2.98 -0.93
C GLY A 104 4.99 -4.22 -0.13
N LEU A 105 4.41 -4.02 1.06
CA LEU A 105 3.60 -5.00 1.78
C LEU A 105 2.18 -4.45 1.93
N MET A 106 1.23 -5.06 1.25
CA MET A 106 -0.14 -4.55 1.16
C MET A 106 -1.14 -5.50 1.83
N ILE A 107 -1.96 -5.00 2.76
CA ILE A 107 -2.98 -5.80 3.44
C ILE A 107 -4.35 -5.46 2.83
N TRP A 108 -4.92 -6.39 2.07
CA TRP A 108 -6.05 -6.10 1.20
C TRP A 108 -7.29 -6.95 1.47
N ASP A 109 -8.46 -6.31 1.50
CA ASP A 109 -9.77 -6.95 1.70
C ASP A 109 -10.43 -7.43 0.39
N SER A 110 -9.70 -7.36 -0.72
CA SER A 110 -10.18 -7.62 -2.09
C SER A 110 -11.25 -6.64 -2.59
N LYS A 111 -11.36 -5.46 -1.96
CA LYS A 111 -12.36 -4.42 -2.29
C LYS A 111 -11.79 -3.01 -2.31
N SER A 112 -10.82 -2.71 -1.45
CA SER A 112 -10.24 -1.38 -1.29
C SER A 112 -9.55 -0.92 -2.56
N THR A 113 -10.15 0.08 -3.23
CA THR A 113 -9.56 0.71 -4.41
C THR A 113 -8.31 1.52 -4.07
N GLY A 114 -8.17 2.02 -2.84
CA GLY A 114 -6.97 2.74 -2.40
C GLY A 114 -5.76 1.81 -2.29
N THR A 115 -5.92 0.67 -1.61
CA THR A 115 -4.85 -0.33 -1.48
C THR A 115 -4.47 -0.93 -2.84
N LEU A 116 -5.46 -1.19 -3.71
CA LEU A 116 -5.20 -1.62 -5.09
C LEU A 116 -4.45 -0.54 -5.89
N SER A 117 -4.76 0.74 -5.69
CA SER A 117 -4.03 1.84 -6.34
C SER A 117 -2.56 1.85 -5.91
N ASN A 118 -2.26 1.59 -4.63
CA ASN A 118 -0.88 1.51 -4.15
C ASN A 118 -0.10 0.36 -4.79
N VAL A 119 -0.75 -0.80 -5.00
CA VAL A 119 -0.16 -1.94 -5.74
C VAL A 119 0.14 -1.55 -7.18
N ILE A 120 -0.82 -0.93 -7.87
CA ILE A 120 -0.66 -0.48 -9.27
C ILE A 120 0.44 0.57 -9.38
N GLU A 121 0.50 1.53 -8.45
CA GLU A 121 1.50 2.59 -8.44
C GLU A 121 2.92 2.04 -8.22
N LEU A 122 3.09 1.07 -7.33
CA LEU A 122 4.37 0.38 -7.17
C LEU A 122 4.76 -0.36 -8.46
N LEU A 123 3.82 -1.09 -9.06
CA LEU A 123 4.06 -1.84 -10.29
C LEU A 123 4.44 -0.92 -11.46
N ASP A 124 3.76 0.21 -11.62
CA ASP A 124 4.06 1.21 -12.66
C ASP A 124 5.48 1.79 -12.53
N ARG A 125 6.01 1.78 -11.29
CA ARG A 125 7.38 2.19 -10.96
C ARG A 125 8.39 1.04 -11.05
N GLY A 126 7.99 -0.14 -11.52
CA GLY A 126 8.84 -1.33 -11.61
C GLY A 126 9.13 -1.97 -10.25
N LYS A 127 8.33 -1.67 -9.21
CA LYS A 127 8.53 -2.16 -7.84
C LYS A 127 7.56 -3.29 -7.52
N LYS A 128 8.07 -4.30 -6.82
CA LYS A 128 7.26 -5.45 -6.42
C LYS A 128 6.44 -5.14 -5.18
N SER A 129 5.29 -5.79 -5.05
CA SER A 129 4.52 -5.81 -3.82
C SER A 129 4.13 -7.22 -3.43
N VAL A 130 4.12 -7.50 -2.13
CA VAL A 130 3.56 -8.71 -1.54
C VAL A 130 2.22 -8.32 -0.93
N VAL A 131 1.13 -8.89 -1.45
CA VAL A 131 -0.23 -8.52 -1.08
C VAL A 131 -0.85 -9.64 -0.25
N PHE A 132 -1.14 -9.37 1.03
CA PHE A 132 -1.93 -10.27 1.85
C PHE A 132 -3.42 -10.12 1.52
N VAL A 133 -4.03 -11.18 1.00
CA VAL A 133 -5.45 -11.21 0.64
C VAL A 133 -6.26 -11.76 1.81
N ASN A 134 -6.95 -10.88 2.55
CA ASN A 134 -7.59 -11.23 3.83
C ASN A 134 -8.65 -12.34 3.71
N LYS A 135 -9.34 -12.45 2.57
CA LYS A 135 -10.31 -13.55 2.32
C LYS A 135 -9.65 -14.92 2.17
N MET A 136 -8.45 -14.95 1.57
CA MET A 136 -7.69 -16.18 1.33
C MET A 136 -6.76 -16.54 2.47
N LYS A 137 -6.45 -15.56 3.33
CA LYS A 137 -5.45 -15.68 4.40
C LYS A 137 -4.08 -16.08 3.87
N ASP A 138 -3.74 -15.55 2.70
CA ASP A 138 -2.48 -15.85 2.04
C ASP A 138 -1.92 -14.67 1.23
N PHE A 139 -0.64 -14.78 0.86
CA PHE A 139 0.08 -13.75 0.12
C PHE A 139 0.06 -14.02 -1.39
N VAL A 140 -0.09 -12.95 -2.16
CA VAL A 140 0.09 -12.92 -3.62
C VAL A 140 1.19 -11.91 -3.93
N THR A 141 2.20 -12.32 -4.68
CA THR A 141 3.25 -11.39 -5.15
C THR A 141 2.82 -10.77 -6.47
N VAL A 142 2.89 -9.44 -6.54
CA VAL A 142 2.68 -8.67 -7.77
C VAL A 142 4.00 -8.01 -8.14
N GLY A 143 4.61 -8.49 -9.23
CA GLY A 143 5.83 -7.92 -9.79
C GLY A 143 5.76 -7.65 -11.29
N ASP A 144 4.66 -8.01 -11.92
CA ASP A 144 4.35 -7.85 -13.34
C ASP A 144 2.82 -7.77 -13.52
N VAL A 145 2.38 -7.55 -14.75
CA VAL A 145 0.95 -7.50 -15.11
C VAL A 145 0.25 -8.82 -14.79
N ALA A 146 0.88 -9.98 -15.04
CA ALA A 146 0.28 -11.28 -14.77
C ALA A 146 -0.04 -11.47 -13.27
N GLY A 147 0.87 -11.05 -12.38
CA GLY A 147 0.65 -11.04 -10.94
C GLY A 147 -0.48 -10.10 -10.53
N LEU A 148 -0.60 -8.94 -11.19
CA LEU A 148 -1.72 -8.02 -10.95
C LEU A 148 -3.04 -8.62 -11.42
N GLU A 149 -3.11 -9.23 -12.59
CA GLU A 149 -4.30 -9.93 -13.08
C GLU A 149 -4.73 -11.05 -12.14
N LEU A 150 -3.79 -11.87 -11.66
CA LEU A 150 -4.04 -12.89 -10.64
C LEU A 150 -4.65 -12.27 -9.37
N LEU A 151 -4.12 -11.13 -8.92
CA LEU A 151 -4.67 -10.42 -7.76
C LEU A 151 -6.10 -9.94 -8.03
N LEU A 152 -6.40 -9.44 -9.23
CA LEU A 152 -7.73 -8.97 -9.61
C LEU A 152 -8.77 -10.09 -9.69
N THR A 153 -8.36 -11.35 -9.94
CA THR A 153 -9.28 -12.50 -9.83
C THR A 153 -9.86 -12.69 -8.44
N LYS A 154 -9.29 -12.05 -7.40
CA LYS A 154 -9.77 -12.14 -6.01
C LYS A 154 -10.87 -11.14 -5.69
N MET A 155 -11.15 -10.20 -6.60
CA MET A 155 -12.24 -9.24 -6.46
C MET A 155 -13.58 -9.87 -6.86
N SER A 156 -14.67 -9.42 -6.22
CA SER A 156 -16.01 -9.69 -6.77
C SER A 156 -16.29 -8.76 -7.96
N ASN A 157 -17.24 -9.12 -8.82
CA ASN A 157 -17.68 -8.27 -9.94
C ASN A 157 -18.06 -6.85 -9.49
N GLN A 158 -18.78 -6.72 -8.38
CA GLN A 158 -19.14 -5.42 -7.80
C GLN A 158 -17.91 -4.61 -7.36
N ALA A 159 -16.92 -5.26 -6.72
CA ALA A 159 -15.70 -4.60 -6.30
C ALA A 159 -14.85 -4.17 -7.50
N ARG A 160 -14.80 -5.00 -8.55
CA ARG A 160 -14.10 -4.69 -9.80
C ARG A 160 -14.76 -3.52 -10.54
N ALA A 161 -16.08 -3.53 -10.67
CA ALA A 161 -16.83 -2.41 -11.26
C ALA A 161 -16.60 -1.10 -10.48
N LYS A 162 -16.57 -1.17 -9.14
CA LYS A 162 -16.23 -0.02 -8.30
C LYS A 162 -14.78 0.44 -8.49
N ALA A 163 -13.84 -0.47 -8.71
CA ALA A 163 -12.47 -0.09 -9.04
C ALA A 163 -12.41 0.59 -10.41
N GLU A 164 -13.12 0.09 -11.40
CA GLU A 164 -13.20 0.73 -12.72
C GLU A 164 -13.69 2.18 -12.62
N ASP A 165 -14.88 2.39 -12.02
CA ASP A 165 -15.47 3.71 -11.82
C ASP A 165 -14.54 4.69 -11.06
N LYS A 166 -13.82 4.17 -10.06
CA LYS A 166 -13.03 5.01 -9.16
C LYS A 166 -11.60 5.25 -9.58
N VAL A 167 -10.98 4.35 -10.33
CA VAL A 167 -9.55 4.41 -10.64
C VAL A 167 -9.21 4.19 -12.11
N GLY A 168 -10.18 3.89 -12.97
CA GLY A 168 -9.96 3.54 -14.38
C GLY A 168 -9.06 2.30 -14.47
N LEU A 169 -9.50 1.19 -13.89
CA LEU A 169 -8.68 0.00 -13.69
C LEU A 169 -8.23 -0.60 -15.02
N ASP A 170 -9.13 -0.72 -15.99
CA ASP A 170 -8.85 -1.31 -17.29
C ASP A 170 -7.86 -0.44 -18.10
N ALA A 171 -8.03 0.88 -18.06
CA ALA A 171 -7.07 1.81 -18.69
C ALA A 171 -5.66 1.68 -18.08
N ARG A 172 -5.56 1.63 -16.74
CA ARG A 172 -4.28 1.43 -16.05
C ARG A 172 -3.62 0.08 -16.38
N LEU A 173 -4.41 -0.99 -16.51
CA LEU A 173 -3.91 -2.31 -16.91
C LEU A 173 -3.36 -2.30 -18.33
N GLN A 174 -4.04 -1.63 -19.26
CA GLN A 174 -3.58 -1.49 -20.64
C GLN A 174 -2.25 -0.73 -20.70
N ASP A 175 -2.14 0.40 -19.99
CA ASP A 175 -0.91 1.20 -19.92
C ASP A 175 0.27 0.38 -19.36
N LEU A 176 0.04 -0.35 -18.26
CA LEU A 176 1.04 -1.24 -17.67
C LEU A 176 1.49 -2.35 -18.63
N SER A 177 0.54 -2.94 -19.35
CA SER A 177 0.83 -4.01 -20.32
C SER A 177 1.70 -3.50 -21.46
N GLN A 178 1.38 -2.32 -22.01
CA GLN A 178 2.17 -1.69 -23.05
C GLN A 178 3.58 -1.33 -22.58
N LYS A 179 3.72 -0.76 -21.37
CA LYS A 179 5.02 -0.47 -20.77
C LYS A 179 5.85 -1.74 -20.59
N GLN A 180 5.26 -2.80 -20.06
CA GLN A 180 5.96 -4.07 -19.85
C GLN A 180 6.44 -4.69 -21.18
N LEU A 181 5.63 -4.63 -22.24
CA LEU A 181 6.02 -5.05 -23.59
C LEU A 181 7.19 -4.21 -24.13
N SER A 182 7.18 -2.89 -23.90
CA SER A 182 8.25 -2.00 -24.38
C SER A 182 9.61 -2.20 -23.69
N LEU A 183 9.60 -2.69 -22.44
CA LEU A 183 10.80 -2.97 -21.66
C LEU A 183 11.40 -4.36 -21.93
N ALA A 184 10.66 -5.23 -22.63
CA ALA A 184 11.09 -6.58 -22.99
C ALA A 184 11.78 -6.65 -24.37
N ILE A 185 11.91 -5.50 -25.06
CA ILE A 185 12.56 -5.32 -26.36
C ILE A 185 13.92 -4.63 -26.13
#